data_AF-A0A0U5ABX6-F1
#
_entry.id   AF-A0A0U5ABX6-F1
#
_cell.length_a   1.000
_cell.length_b   1.000
_cell.length_c   1.000
_cell.angle_alpha   90.00
_cell.angle_beta   90.00
_cell.angle_gamma   90.00
#
_symmetry.space_group_name_H-M   'P 1'
#
loop_
_entity.id
_entity.type
_entity.pdbx_description
1 polymer ?
#
loop_
_entity_poly.entity_id
_entity_poly.type
_entity_poly.pdbx_seq_one_letter_code
_entity_poly.pdbx_strand_id
1 'polypeptide(L)'
;MSEPDTRGRRVVVWMYVSAVAVAGLFGYVLGIIVYGDGGGPAGPLVEGSGASYGAIGPITFQLNPLNLAAFGVVSVGFMLGVGLLAIVYVSGRADA
;
A
#
# COMPACT_ATOMS: atom_id res chain seq x y z
N MET A 1 20.52 -25.27 9.99
CA MET A 1 19.95 -24.02 9.48
C MET A 1 21.00 -22.94 9.73
N SER A 2 21.69 -22.50 8.68
CA SER A 2 22.83 -21.60 8.80
C SER A 2 22.35 -20.20 9.19
N GLU A 3 22.82 -19.67 10.33
CA GLU A 3 22.51 -18.33 10.85
C GLU A 3 22.60 -17.12 9.89
N PRO A 4 23.43 -17.10 8.82
CA PRO A 4 23.41 -15.99 7.85
C PRO A 4 22.13 -15.90 7.02
N ASP A 5 21.50 -17.03 6.68
CA ASP A 5 20.32 -17.08 5.79
C ASP A 5 19.08 -16.42 6.45
N THR A 6 18.89 -16.71 7.74
CA THR A 6 17.83 -16.12 8.57
C THR A 6 17.99 -14.60 8.74
N ARG A 7 19.23 -14.09 8.82
CA ARG A 7 19.49 -12.64 8.96
C ARG A 7 19.11 -11.88 7.70
N GLY A 8 19.50 -12.36 6.53
CA GLY A 8 19.17 -11.72 5.24
C GLY A 8 17.66 -11.67 5.01
N ARG A 9 16.97 -12.81 5.20
CA ARG A 9 15.51 -12.89 5.09
C ARG A 9 14.80 -11.92 6.04
N ARG A 10 15.26 -11.81 7.29
CA ARG A 10 14.67 -10.91 8.28
C ARG A 10 14.80 -9.44 7.87
N VAL A 11 15.94 -9.03 7.33
CA VAL A 11 16.15 -7.65 6.83
C VAL A 11 15.19 -7.34 5.69
N VAL A 12 15.07 -8.22 4.69
CA VAL A 12 14.16 -8.02 3.55
C VAL A 12 12.71 -7.91 4.01
N VAL A 13 12.28 -8.78 4.93
CA VAL A 13 10.92 -8.71 5.50
C VAL A 13 10.69 -7.37 6.22
N TRP A 14 11.65 -6.89 7.01
CA TRP A 14 11.53 -5.58 7.66
C TRP A 14 11.44 -4.43 6.67
N MET A 15 12.25 -4.46 5.60
CA MET A 15 12.19 -3.45 4.54
C MET A 15 10.84 -3.47 3.81
N TYR A 16 10.29 -4.66 3.55
CA TYR A 16 8.97 -4.81 2.96
C TYR A 16 7.88 -4.24 3.87
N VAL A 17 7.86 -4.66 5.14
CA VAL A 17 6.85 -4.22 6.11
C VAL A 17 6.92 -2.71 6.35
N SER A 18 8.13 -2.14 6.45
CA SER A 18 8.29 -0.70 6.66
C SER A 18 7.82 0.10 5.45
N ALA A 19 8.14 -0.33 4.22
CA ALA A 19 7.68 0.32 3.00
C ALA A 19 6.14 0.31 2.89
N VAL A 20 5.52 -0.83 3.18
CA VAL A 20 4.05 -0.97 3.18
C VAL A 20 3.39 -0.12 4.26
N ALA A 21 3.98 -0.07 5.46
CA ALA A 21 3.48 0.76 6.55
C ALA A 21 3.55 2.25 6.19
N VAL A 22 4.65 2.71 5.59
CA VAL A 22 4.80 4.10 5.13
C VAL A 22 3.78 4.41 4.03
N ALA A 23 3.55 3.49 3.08
CA ALA A 23 2.52 3.67 2.05
C ALA A 23 1.12 3.83 2.64
N GLY A 24 0.77 3.04 3.65
CA GLY A 24 -0.49 3.16 4.39
C GLY A 24 -0.62 4.49 5.12
N LEU A 25 0.43 4.89 5.84
CA LEU A 25 0.48 6.19 6.52
C LEU A 25 0.33 7.34 5.53
N PHE A 26 1.00 7.27 4.38
CA PHE A 26 0.91 8.30 3.36
C PHE A 26 -0.49 8.38 2.75
N GLY A 27 -1.12 7.23 2.46
CA GLY A 27 -2.51 7.17 2.00
C GLY A 27 -3.49 7.76 3.02
N TYR A 28 -3.29 7.48 4.31
CA TYR A 28 -4.08 8.06 5.38
C TYR A 28 -3.96 9.59 5.45
N VAL A 29 -2.72 10.10 5.43
CA VAL A 29 -2.43 11.54 5.49
C VAL A 29 -3.01 12.26 4.27
N LEU A 30 -2.83 11.69 3.07
CA LEU A 30 -3.48 12.21 1.86
C LEU A 30 -5.00 12.23 1.99
N GLY A 31 -5.58 11.19 2.59
CA GLY A 31 -7.00 11.14 2.83
C GLY A 31 -7.50 12.26 3.73
N ILE A 32 -6.78 12.59 4.81
CA ILE A 32 -7.13 13.71 5.69
C ILE A 32 -7.00 15.05 4.94
N ILE A 33 -5.88 15.27 4.25
CA ILE A 33 -5.58 16.57 3.62
C ILE A 33 -6.51 16.82 2.42
N VAL A 34 -6.82 15.78 1.65
CA VAL A 34 -7.63 15.91 0.44
C VAL A 34 -9.11 15.75 0.74
N TYR A 35 -9.53 14.76 1.54
CA TYR A 35 -10.94 14.38 1.70
C TYR A 35 -11.49 14.54 3.14
N GLY A 36 -10.66 14.91 4.12
CA GLY A 36 -11.09 15.09 5.52
C GLY A 36 -11.57 13.81 6.22
N ASP A 37 -11.96 13.92 7.49
CA ASP A 37 -12.26 12.77 8.36
C ASP A 37 -13.53 11.97 7.97
N GLY A 38 -14.43 12.56 7.17
CA GLY A 38 -15.76 11.98 6.87
C GLY A 38 -15.90 11.31 5.50
N GLY A 39 -14.87 11.33 4.64
CA GLY A 39 -14.99 10.92 3.23
C GLY A 39 -15.98 11.76 2.40
N GLY A 40 -16.40 12.90 2.95
CA GLY A 40 -17.11 13.96 2.25
C GLY A 40 -16.12 15.01 1.73
N PRO A 41 -16.59 16.08 1.12
CA PRO A 41 -15.73 17.14 0.60
C PRO A 41 -15.30 18.11 1.71
N ALA A 42 -14.89 17.58 2.85
CA ALA A 42 -14.52 18.36 4.03
C ALA A 42 -13.02 18.64 4.11
N GLY A 43 -12.23 18.12 3.17
CA GLY A 43 -10.80 18.37 3.08
C GLY A 43 -10.51 19.78 2.53
N PRO A 44 -9.42 20.44 2.99
CA PRO A 44 -9.01 21.77 2.52
C PRO A 44 -8.84 21.93 1.00
N LEU A 45 -8.76 20.82 0.26
CA LEU A 45 -8.42 20.79 -1.17
C LEU A 45 -9.55 20.26 -2.07
N VAL A 46 -10.76 20.01 -1.55
CA VAL A 46 -11.88 19.54 -2.39
C VAL A 46 -12.71 20.72 -2.93
N GLU A 47 -12.74 20.84 -4.26
CA GLU A 47 -13.72 21.64 -4.99
C GLU A 47 -14.98 20.80 -5.25
N GLY A 48 -16.01 20.96 -4.42
CA GLY A 48 -17.33 20.33 -4.62
C GLY A 48 -18.04 20.00 -3.31
N SER A 49 -19.35 19.77 -3.34
CA SER A 49 -20.17 19.49 -2.14
C SER A 49 -20.63 18.02 -2.02
N GLY A 50 -20.05 17.11 -2.79
CA GLY A 50 -20.38 15.67 -2.79
C GLY A 50 -19.29 14.77 -2.20
N ALA A 51 -19.70 13.58 -1.73
CA ALA A 51 -18.76 12.51 -1.39
C ALA A 51 -18.01 12.03 -2.64
N SER A 52 -16.69 11.98 -2.56
CA SER A 52 -15.82 11.56 -3.67
C SER A 52 -15.64 10.05 -3.65
N TYR A 53 -15.77 9.42 -4.82
CA TYR A 53 -15.65 7.97 -4.97
C TYR A 53 -14.51 7.60 -5.92
N GLY A 54 -13.72 6.62 -5.53
CA GLY A 54 -12.73 5.95 -6.38
C GLY A 54 -13.32 4.69 -6.97
N ALA A 55 -12.79 4.25 -8.11
CA ALA A 55 -13.17 3.00 -8.74
C ALA A 55 -11.92 2.20 -9.13
N ILE A 56 -11.93 0.90 -8.83
CA ILE A 56 -10.96 -0.07 -9.33
C ILE A 56 -11.76 -1.13 -10.08
N GLY A 57 -11.82 -0.98 -11.41
CA GLY A 57 -12.67 -1.81 -12.25
C GLY A 57 -14.14 -1.70 -11.82
N PRO A 58 -14.84 -2.83 -11.54
CA PRO A 58 -16.25 -2.81 -11.15
C PRO A 58 -16.51 -2.43 -9.69
N ILE A 59 -15.46 -2.28 -8.86
CA ILE A 59 -15.59 -1.98 -7.43
C ILE A 59 -15.41 -0.48 -7.22
N THR A 60 -16.43 0.16 -6.66
CA THR A 60 -16.38 1.56 -6.20
C THR A 60 -16.24 1.62 -4.69
N PHE A 61 -15.51 2.62 -4.21
CA PHE A 61 -15.32 2.86 -2.78
C PHE A 61 -15.23 4.35 -2.51
N GLN A 62 -15.66 4.74 -1.32
CA GLN A 62 -15.57 6.14 -0.88
C GLN A 62 -14.10 6.52 -0.65
N LEU A 63 -13.70 7.69 -1.11
CA LEU A 63 -12.36 8.24 -0.87
C LEU A 63 -12.33 8.87 0.52
N ASN A 64 -12.12 8.03 1.52
CA ASN A 64 -11.90 8.44 2.91
C ASN A 64 -10.49 8.02 3.38
N PRO A 65 -10.00 8.55 4.51
CA PRO A 65 -8.63 8.28 4.97
C PRO A 65 -8.32 6.80 5.17
N LEU A 66 -9.28 6.03 5.70
CA LEU A 66 -9.08 4.62 5.97
C LEU A 66 -9.01 3.79 4.68
N ASN A 67 -9.88 4.07 3.71
CA ASN A 67 -9.91 3.40 2.41
C ASN A 67 -8.66 3.73 1.59
N LEU A 68 -8.18 4.98 1.65
CA LEU A 68 -6.94 5.38 0.98
C LEU A 68 -5.70 4.77 1.63
N ALA A 69 -5.66 4.68 2.95
CA ALA A 69 -4.62 3.95 3.67
C ALA A 69 -4.61 2.46 3.26
N ALA A 70 -5.78 1.81 3.30
CA ALA A 70 -5.92 0.42 2.88
C ALA A 70 -5.52 0.23 1.41
N PHE A 71 -5.95 1.13 0.53
CA PHE A 71 -5.58 1.12 -0.88
C PHE A 71 -4.06 1.23 -1.07
N GLY A 72 -3.39 2.13 -0.35
CA GLY A 72 -1.94 2.28 -0.38
C GLY A 72 -1.22 1.02 0.09
N VAL A 73 -1.64 0.46 1.23
CA VAL A 73 -1.08 -0.80 1.78
C VAL A 73 -1.25 -1.95 0.79
N VAL A 74 -2.46 -2.14 0.26
CA VAL A 74 -2.76 -3.24 -0.65
C VAL A 74 -2.01 -3.08 -1.96
N SER A 75 -2.02 -1.89 -2.56
CA SER A 75 -1.39 -1.65 -3.87
C SER A 75 0.12 -1.78 -3.79
N VAL A 76 0.76 -1.11 -2.83
CA VAL A 76 2.22 -1.15 -2.66
C VAL A 76 2.66 -2.53 -2.19
N GLY A 77 1.96 -3.11 -1.20
CA GLY A 77 2.25 -4.46 -0.71
C GLY A 77 2.13 -5.51 -1.82
N PHE A 78 1.08 -5.43 -2.64
CA PHE A 78 0.91 -6.32 -3.78
C PHE A 78 2.05 -6.14 -4.79
N MET A 79 2.36 -4.90 -5.18
CA MET A 79 3.39 -4.63 -6.19
C MET A 79 4.78 -5.09 -5.73
N LEU A 80 5.17 -4.76 -4.49
CA LEU A 80 6.43 -5.21 -3.90
C LEU A 80 6.45 -6.73 -3.69
N GLY A 81 5.32 -7.31 -3.27
CA GLY A 81 5.18 -8.75 -3.06
C GLY A 81 5.34 -9.54 -4.37
N VAL A 82 4.72 -9.07 -5.44
CA VAL A 82 4.89 -9.62 -6.79
C VAL A 82 6.34 -9.51 -7.26
N GLY A 83 6.98 -8.34 -7.04
CA GLY A 83 8.40 -8.16 -7.36
C GLY A 83 9.32 -9.13 -6.60
N LEU A 84 9.10 -9.29 -5.30
CA LEU A 84 9.83 -10.26 -4.46
C LEU A 84 9.59 -11.70 -4.92
N LEU A 85 8.35 -12.06 -5.24
CA LEU A 85 8.01 -13.39 -5.76
C LEU A 85 8.70 -13.66 -7.10
N ALA A 86 8.77 -12.68 -8.00
CA ALA A 86 9.47 -12.80 -9.27
C ALA A 86 10.97 -13.07 -9.06
N ILE A 87 11.61 -12.36 -8.12
CA ILE A 87 13.02 -12.58 -7.77
C ILE A 87 13.21 -14.01 -7.25
N VAL A 88 12.40 -14.45 -6.29
CA VAL A 88 12.47 -15.81 -5.74
C VAL A 88 12.30 -16.87 -6.83
N TYR A 89 11.34 -16.66 -7.75
CA TYR A 89 11.08 -17.57 -8.86
C TYR A 89 12.28 -17.66 -9.82
N VAL A 90 12.90 -16.54 -10.18
CA VAL A 90 14.07 -16.51 -11.06
C VAL A 90 15.29 -17.12 -10.37
N SER A 91 15.55 -16.79 -9.10
CA SER A 91 16.66 -17.38 -8.33
C SER A 91 16.55 -18.90 -8.26
N GLY A 92 15.38 -19.44 -7.93
CA GLY A 92 15.18 -20.89 -7.89
C GLY A 92 15.32 -21.59 -9.25
N ARG A 93 15.20 -20.85 -10.36
CA ARG A 93 15.42 -21.38 -11.72
C ARG A 93 16.85 -21.24 -12.20
N ALA A 94 17.60 -20.24 -11.70
CA ALA A 94 19.01 -20.05 -12.02
C ALA A 94 19.91 -21.04 -11.26
N ASP A 95 19.46 -21.51 -10.09
CA ASP A 95 20.15 -22.53 -9.29
C ASP A 95 19.91 -23.98 -9.77
N ALA A 96 19.08 -24.18 -10.81
CA ALA A 96 18.71 -25.48 -11.40
C ALA A 96 19.41 -25.74 -12.74
#